data_AF-A0A947EVK1-F1
#
_entry.id   AF-A0A947EVK1-F1
#
_cell.length_a   1.000
_cell.length_b   1.000
_cell.length_c   1.000
_cell.angle_alpha   90.00
_cell.angle_beta   90.00
_cell.angle_gamma   90.00
#
_symmetry.space_group_name_H-M   'P 1'
#
loop_
_entity.id
_entity.type
_entity.pdbx_description
1 polymer ?
#
loop_
_entity_poly.entity_id
_entity_poly.type
_entity_poly.pdbx_seq_one_letter_code
_entity_poly.pdbx_strand_id
1 'polypeptide(L)' 'NVHVQNTMRMVEALIQGNKPFDWAIYPDKNHGIRGGNTSLHLYSKMTKFIKENL' A
#
# COMPACT_ATOMS: atom_id res chain seq x y z
N ASN A 1 -0.07 16.57 4.60
CA ASN A 1 -0.55 15.23 5.02
C ASN A 1 -1.45 14.71 3.92
N VAL A 2 -1.47 13.40 3.64
CA VAL A 2 -2.34 12.82 2.59
C VAL A 2 -3.34 11.90 3.27
N HIS A 3 -4.64 12.14 3.02
CA HIS A 3 -5.69 11.46 3.75
C HIS A 3 -6.04 10.11 3.11
N VAL A 4 -6.16 9.07 3.95
CA VAL A 4 -6.49 7.70 3.54
C VAL A 4 -7.77 7.55 2.70
N GLN A 5 -8.79 8.44 2.82
CA GLN A 5 -10.01 8.27 2.00
C GLN A 5 -9.75 8.44 0.51
N ASN A 6 -8.68 9.13 0.10
CA ASN A 6 -8.30 9.22 -1.31
C ASN A 6 -8.07 7.81 -1.88
N THR A 7 -7.32 6.97 -1.16
CA THR A 7 -7.09 5.57 -1.54
C THR A 7 -8.35 4.74 -1.44
N MET A 8 -9.19 4.96 -0.41
CA MET A 8 -10.44 4.20 -0.26
C MET A 8 -11.41 4.39 -1.43
N ARG A 9 -11.55 5.61 -1.96
CA ARG A 9 -12.38 5.87 -3.15
C ARG A 9 -11.87 5.14 -4.39
N MET A 10 -10.55 5.07 -4.56
CA MET A 10 -9.94 4.31 -5.67
C MET A 10 -10.18 2.81 -5.52
N VAL A 11 -10.00 2.27 -4.31
CA VAL A 11 -10.25 0.86 -4.00
C VAL A 11 -11.69 0.47 -4.30
N GLU A 12 -12.66 1.29 -3.89
CA GLU A 12 -14.07 1.07 -4.20
C GLU A 12 -14.31 1.00 -5.72
N ALA A 13 -13.76 1.93 -6.49
CA ALA A 13 -13.89 1.93 -7.95
C ALA A 13 -13.26 0.68 -8.61
N LEU A 14 -12.10 0.22 -8.11
CA LEU A 14 -11.44 -1.00 -8.59
C LEU A 14 -12.29 -2.25 -8.30
N ILE A 15 -12.90 -2.32 -7.11
CA ILE A 15 -13.81 -3.40 -6.73
C ILE A 15 -15.04 -3.42 -7.65
N GLN A 16 -15.72 -2.28 -7.83
CA GLN A 16 -16.88 -2.19 -8.72
C GLN A 16 -16.53 -2.52 -10.18
N GLY A 17 -15.29 -2.22 -10.60
CA GLY A 17 -14.77 -2.56 -11.92
C GLY A 17 -14.26 -3.99 -12.08
N ASN A 18 -14.37 -4.84 -11.05
CA ASN A 18 -13.79 -6.20 -11.00
C ASN A 18 -12.32 -6.23 -11.44
N LYS A 19 -11.52 -5.26 -10.96
CA LYS A 19 -10.09 -5.16 -11.25
C LYS A 19 -9.29 -5.71 -10.09
N PRO A 20 -8.46 -6.76 -10.28
CA PRO A 20 -7.56 -7.22 -9.24
C PRO A 20 -6.50 -6.16 -8.95
N PHE A 21 -6.14 -5.98 -7.69
CA PHE A 21 -5.10 -5.06 -7.25
C PHE A 21 -4.45 -5.56 -5.96
N ASP A 22 -3.20 -5.19 -5.75
CA ASP A 22 -2.50 -5.35 -4.49
C ASP A 22 -2.55 -4.05 -3.69
N TRP A 23 -2.80 -4.18 -2.38
CA TRP A 23 -2.85 -3.04 -1.48
C TRP A 23 -2.19 -3.36 -0.13
N ALA A 24 -1.63 -2.34 0.51
CA ALA A 24 -1.10 -2.40 1.86
C ALA A 24 -1.36 -1.07 2.58
N ILE A 25 -1.72 -1.18 3.86
CA ILE A 25 -1.88 -0.05 4.77
C ILE A 25 -0.97 -0.25 5.98
N TYR A 26 -0.40 0.85 6.47
CA TYR A 26 0.43 0.87 7.66
C TYR A 26 -0.24 1.75 8.72
N PRO A 27 -0.96 1.16 9.69
CA PRO A 27 -1.63 1.91 10.75
C PRO A 27 -0.65 2.78 11.56
N ASP A 28 -1.17 3.86 12.14
CA ASP A 28 -0.40 4.77 13.02
C ASP A 28 0.87 5.37 12.38
N LYS A 29 0.88 5.47 11.05
CA LYS A 29 1.92 6.17 10.27
C LYS A 29 1.32 7.36 9.53
N ASN A 30 2.05 8.47 9.57
CA ASN A 30 1.75 9.67 8.78
C ASN A 30 2.26 9.50 7.34
N HIS A 31 2.27 10.59 6.55
CA HIS A 31 2.81 10.62 5.18
C HIS A 31 4.33 10.36 5.04
N GLY A 32 4.97 9.82 6.09
CA GLY A 32 6.32 9.31 6.08
C GLY A 32 6.40 8.07 6.96
N ILE A 33 7.00 7.01 6.44
CA ILE A 33 7.29 5.77 7.18
C ILE A 33 8.79 5.76 7.47
N ARG A 34 9.16 5.81 8.75
CA ARG A 34 10.56 5.78 9.20
C ARG A 34 10.71 4.82 10.37
N GLY A 35 11.80 4.07 10.36
CA GLY A 35 12.26 3.25 11.47
C GLY A 35 11.47 1.95 11.71
N GLY A 36 12.09 1.08 12.51
CA GLY A 36 11.50 -0.16 13.00
C GLY A 36 11.11 -1.17 11.90
N ASN A 37 10.34 -2.16 12.33
CA ASN A 37 9.90 -3.26 11.46
C ASN A 37 8.96 -2.81 10.33
N THR A 38 8.29 -1.66 10.46
CA THR A 38 7.40 -1.11 9.43
C THR A 38 8.17 -0.78 8.15
N SER A 39 9.32 -0.11 8.25
CA SER A 39 10.16 0.21 7.10
C SER A 39 10.73 -1.06 6.45
N LEU A 40 11.21 -2.02 7.26
CA LEU A 40 11.71 -3.29 6.74
C LEU A 40 10.61 -4.08 6.00
N HIS A 41 9.41 -4.13 6.57
CA HIS A 41 8.26 -4.78 5.94
C HIS A 41 7.87 -4.11 4.63
N LEU A 42 7.86 -2.77 4.57
CA LEU A 42 7.61 -2.01 3.35
C LEU A 42 8.59 -2.37 2.23
N TYR A 43 9.89 -2.26 2.48
CA TYR A 43 10.91 -2.55 1.46
C TYR A 43 10.94 -4.03 1.08
N SER A 44 10.70 -4.94 2.04
CA SER A 44 10.58 -6.37 1.76
C SER A 44 9.40 -6.67 0.85
N LYS A 45 8.21 -6.09 1.11
CA LYS A 45 7.02 -6.27 0.26
C LYS A 45 7.25 -5.71 -1.14
N MET A 46 7.84 -4.51 -1.27
CA MET A 46 8.19 -3.93 -2.57
C MET A 46 9.16 -4.81 -3.36
N THR A 47 10.22 -5.29 -2.70
CA THR A 47 11.22 -6.18 -3.32
C THR A 47 10.58 -7.48 -3.80
N LYS A 48 9.70 -8.07 -2.99
CA LYS A 48 8.95 -9.27 -3.35
C LYS A 48 8.06 -9.03 -4.57
N PHE A 49 7.28 -7.95 -4.57
CA PHE A 49 6.41 -7.60 -5.69
C PHE A 49 7.19 -7.46 -7.01
N ILE A 50 8.33 -6.76 -6.97
CA ILE A 50 9.22 -6.60 -8.14
C ILE A 50 9.68 -7.98 -8.63
N LYS A 51 10.17 -8.85 -7.74
CA LYS A 51 10.66 -10.19 -8.13
C LYS A 51 9.58 -11.13 -8.69
N GLU A 52 8.33 -10.93 -8.32
CA GLU A 52 7.21 -11.79 -8.73
C GLU A 52 6.52 -11.30 -10.01
N ASN A 53 6.68 -10.03 -10.37
CA ASN A 53 5.92 -9.39 -11.46
C ASN A 53 6.79 -8.76 -12.56
N LEU A 54 8.12 -8.81 -12.44
CA LEU A 54 9.10 -8.44 -13.49
C LEU A 54 9.90 -9.68 -13.90
#